data_AF-A0A7J8HLA0-F1
#
_entry.id   AF-A0A7J8HLA0-F1
#
_cell.length_a   1.000
_cell.length_b   1.000
_cell.length_c   1.000
_cell.angle_alpha   90.00
_cell.angle_beta   90.00
_cell.angle_gamma   90.00
#
_symmetry.space_group_name_H-M   'P 1'
#
loop_
_entity.id
_entity.type
_entity.pdbx_description
1 polymer ?
#
loop_
_entity_poly.entity_id
_entity_poly.type
_entity_poly.pdbx_seq_one_letter_code
_entity_poly.pdbx_strand_id
1 'polypeptide(L)'
;MPIYFAAVIVLYREQEVLDCDCDMASVHHLLSQIPQDLPYETLISRAGDLFVQFPPSELAREAAAQQQAQKTAASTFKDFELASAQQRPDMVLRQRFQGLLRTEDRTKDVLTKPRTNRFVKLAVMGLTVALGAAALAVVKSALEWAPKFQLQLFP
;
A
#
# COMPACT_ATOMS: atom_id res chain seq x y z
N MET A 1 -10.36 -43.14 -10.07
CA MET A 1 -10.16 -44.47 -9.46
C MET A 1 -8.76 -44.72 -8.92
N PRO A 2 -7.65 -44.47 -9.64
CA PRO A 2 -6.31 -44.84 -9.14
C PRO A 2 -5.93 -44.22 -7.79
N ILE A 3 -6.35 -42.97 -7.53
CA ILE A 3 -6.09 -42.27 -6.26
C ILE A 3 -6.79 -42.95 -5.07
N TYR A 4 -8.04 -43.39 -5.25
CA TYR A 4 -8.80 -44.09 -4.20
C TYR A 4 -8.20 -45.47 -3.91
N PHE A 5 -7.73 -46.16 -4.95
CA PHE A 5 -7.03 -47.42 -4.79
C PHE A 5 -5.72 -47.26 -4.01
N ALA A 6 -4.93 -46.25 -4.34
CA ALA A 6 -3.73 -45.90 -3.58
C ALA A 6 -4.06 -45.57 -2.11
N ALA A 7 -5.12 -44.79 -1.86
CA ALA A 7 -5.55 -44.47 -0.50
C ALA A 7 -5.92 -45.73 0.30
N VAL A 8 -6.62 -46.67 -0.32
CA VAL A 8 -6.97 -47.94 0.31
C VAL A 8 -5.74 -48.82 0.60
N ILE A 9 -4.70 -48.79 -0.24
CA ILE A 9 -3.43 -49.48 0.05
C ILE A 9 -2.75 -48.87 1.29
N VAL A 10 -2.74 -47.55 1.42
CA VAL A 10 -2.20 -46.88 2.61
C VAL A 10 -3.01 -47.25 3.86
N LEU A 11 -4.35 -47.24 3.77
CA LEU A 11 -5.24 -47.64 4.86
C LEU A 11 -5.09 -49.10 5.26
N TYR A 12 -4.81 -50.00 4.31
CA TYR A 12 -4.54 -51.41 4.59
C TYR A 12 -3.30 -51.60 5.48
N ARG A 13 -2.32 -50.69 5.36
CA ARG A 13 -1.08 -50.71 6.15
C ARG A 13 -1.08 -49.67 7.27
N GLU A 14 -2.25 -49.23 7.72
CA GLU A 14 -2.35 -48.16 8.72
C GLU A 14 -1.60 -48.51 10.01
N GLN A 15 -1.63 -49.77 10.46
CA GLN A 15 -0.93 -50.19 11.67
C GLN A 15 0.59 -50.02 11.50
N GLU A 16 1.15 -50.47 10.37
CA GLU A 16 2.58 -50.32 10.09
C GLU A 16 2.99 -48.84 10.00
N VAL A 17 2.13 -47.99 9.46
CA VAL A 17 2.38 -46.54 9.36
C VAL A 17 2.32 -45.87 10.74
N LEU A 18 1.38 -46.30 11.59
CA LEU A 18 1.22 -45.77 12.95
C LEU A 18 2.30 -46.24 13.91
N ASP A 19 2.88 -47.43 13.69
CA ASP A 19 4.00 -47.97 14.46
C ASP A 19 5.37 -47.45 13.99
N CYS A 20 5.43 -46.84 12.80
CA CYS A 20 6.64 -46.26 12.23
C CYS A 20 7.01 -44.93 12.88
N ASP A 21 8.31 -44.58 12.86
CA ASP A 21 8.78 -43.27 13.30
C ASP A 21 8.11 -42.15 12.48
N CYS A 22 7.73 -41.06 13.16
CA CYS A 22 7.04 -39.92 12.57
C CYS A 22 8.00 -38.99 11.81
N ASP A 23 8.80 -39.55 10.91
CA ASP A 23 9.68 -38.83 10.00
C ASP A 23 9.40 -39.19 8.54
N MET A 24 9.65 -38.23 7.64
CA MET A 24 9.29 -38.39 6.23
C MET A 24 10.08 -39.52 5.55
N ALA A 25 11.30 -39.83 5.99
CA ALA A 25 12.14 -40.84 5.35
C ALA A 25 11.66 -42.26 5.69
N SER A 26 11.34 -42.53 6.95
CA SER A 26 10.83 -43.83 7.40
C SER A 26 9.47 -44.15 6.78
N VAL A 27 8.53 -43.20 6.80
CA VAL A 27 7.21 -43.37 6.18
C VAL A 27 7.32 -43.56 4.66
N HIS A 28 8.16 -42.77 3.99
CA HIS A 28 8.37 -42.92 2.54
C HIS A 28 8.98 -44.28 2.19
N HIS A 29 9.98 -44.74 2.96
CA HIS A 29 10.61 -46.04 2.75
C HIS A 29 9.59 -47.18 2.86
N LEU A 30 8.75 -47.15 3.90
CA LEU A 30 7.69 -48.13 4.12
C LEU A 30 6.68 -48.16 2.96
N LEU A 31 6.14 -47.01 2.57
CA LEU A 31 5.07 -46.91 1.56
C LEU A 31 5.57 -47.11 0.12
N SER A 32 6.86 -46.88 -0.15
CA SER A 32 7.47 -47.17 -1.46
C SER A 32 7.60 -48.66 -1.74
N GLN A 33 7.62 -49.49 -0.69
CA GLN A 33 7.70 -50.95 -0.81
C GLN A 33 6.30 -51.55 -0.71
N ILE A 34 5.74 -51.97 -1.84
CA ILE A 34 4.42 -52.58 -1.90
C ILE A 34 4.55 -54.11 -1.73
N PRO A 35 3.89 -54.71 -0.72
CA PRO A 35 3.87 -56.17 -0.54
C PRO A 35 3.30 -56.88 -1.77
N GLN A 36 3.83 -58.06 -2.10
CA GLN A 36 3.36 -58.82 -3.27
C GLN A 36 2.05 -59.57 -3.01
N ASP A 37 1.65 -59.80 -1.76
CA ASP A 37 0.49 -60.61 -1.36
C ASP A 37 -0.75 -59.79 -0.97
N LEU A 38 -0.92 -58.60 -1.57
CA LEU A 38 -2.09 -57.75 -1.29
C LEU A 38 -3.40 -58.40 -1.75
N PRO A 39 -4.48 -58.33 -0.95
CA PRO A 39 -5.80 -58.87 -1.32
C PRO A 39 -6.54 -57.95 -2.30
N TYR A 40 -6.11 -57.95 -3.58
CA TYR A 40 -6.57 -57.02 -4.62
C TYR A 40 -8.09 -56.88 -4.73
N GLU A 41 -8.85 -57.98 -4.80
CA GLU A 41 -10.31 -57.95 -4.95
C GLU A 41 -11.02 -57.20 -3.82
N THR A 42 -10.52 -57.37 -2.58
CA THR A 42 -11.06 -56.67 -1.41
C THR A 42 -10.72 -55.19 -1.45
N LEU A 43 -9.49 -54.85 -1.85
CA LEU A 43 -9.03 -53.47 -1.95
C LEU A 43 -9.74 -52.71 -3.09
N ILE A 44 -10.01 -53.37 -4.22
CA ILE A 44 -10.78 -52.81 -5.33
C ILE A 44 -12.21 -52.49 -4.88
N SER A 45 -12.85 -53.42 -4.18
CA SER A 45 -14.20 -53.22 -3.65
C SER A 45 -14.24 -52.04 -2.69
N ARG A 46 -13.33 -51.98 -1.70
CA ARG A 46 -13.20 -50.86 -0.75
C ARG A 46 -12.90 -49.53 -1.45
N ALA A 47 -12.11 -49.52 -2.51
CA ALA A 47 -11.83 -48.30 -3.27
C ALA A 47 -13.09 -47.80 -4.00
N GLY A 48 -13.94 -48.70 -4.47
CA GLY A 48 -15.27 -48.39 -4.98
C GLY A 48 -16.16 -47.76 -3.91
N ASP A 49 -16.21 -48.36 -2.72
CA ASP A 49 -16.97 -47.83 -1.58
C ASP A 49 -16.50 -46.43 -1.19
N LEU A 50 -15.18 -46.20 -1.18
CA LEU A 50 -14.58 -44.90 -0.85
C LEU A 50 -14.92 -43.84 -1.90
N PHE A 51 -14.98 -44.22 -3.18
CA PHE A 51 -15.38 -43.30 -4.24
C PHE A 51 -16.85 -42.87 -4.12
N VAL A 52 -17.74 -43.79 -3.73
CA VAL A 52 -19.16 -43.48 -3.52
C VAL A 52 -19.33 -42.59 -2.28
N GLN A 53 -18.61 -42.87 -1.20
CA GLN A 53 -18.64 -42.07 0.03
C GLN A 53 -18.07 -40.67 -0.15
N PHE A 54 -17.01 -40.53 -0.95
CA PHE A 54 -16.32 -39.27 -1.17
C PHE A 54 -16.21 -38.99 -2.68
N PRO A 55 -17.26 -38.45 -3.31
CA PRO A 55 -17.23 -38.16 -4.74
C PRO A 55 -16.21 -37.05 -5.05
N PRO A 56 -15.47 -37.14 -6.18
CA PRO A 56 -14.38 -36.22 -6.50
C PRO A 56 -14.84 -34.76 -6.66
N SER A 57 -16.10 -34.52 -7.02
CA SER A 57 -16.68 -33.19 -7.11
C SER A 57 -16.76 -32.49 -5.75
N GLU A 58 -17.09 -33.22 -4.69
CA GLU A 58 -17.18 -32.68 -3.34
C GLU A 58 -15.77 -32.46 -2.75
N LEU A 59 -14.90 -33.46 -2.93
CA LEU A 59 -13.48 -33.39 -2.56
C LEU A 59 -12.77 -32.19 -3.20
N ALA A 60 -13.01 -31.94 -4.50
CA ALA A 60 -12.44 -30.79 -5.19
C ALA A 60 -12.96 -29.46 -4.64
N ARG A 61 -14.25 -29.38 -4.32
CA ARG A 61 -14.86 -28.18 -3.73
C ARG A 61 -14.27 -27.88 -2.35
N GLU A 62 -14.13 -28.90 -1.50
CA GLU A 62 -13.53 -28.77 -0.17
C GLU A 62 -12.06 -28.38 -0.23
N ALA A 63 -11.28 -29.03 -1.11
CA ALA A 63 -9.88 -28.68 -1.33
C ALA A 63 -9.73 -27.22 -1.81
N ALA A 64 -10.59 -26.77 -2.73
CA ALA A 64 -10.58 -25.38 -3.20
C ALA A 64 -10.91 -24.38 -2.07
N ALA A 65 -11.88 -24.70 -1.22
CA ALA A 65 -12.23 -23.87 -0.07
C ALA A 65 -11.07 -23.78 0.95
N GLN A 66 -10.41 -24.89 1.26
CA GLN A 66 -9.23 -24.92 2.12
C GLN A 66 -8.05 -24.14 1.53
N GLN A 67 -7.79 -24.30 0.23
CA GLN A 67 -6.75 -23.53 -0.45
C GLN A 67 -7.05 -22.04 -0.41
N GLN A 68 -8.30 -21.62 -0.59
CA GLN A 68 -8.68 -20.21 -0.50
C GLN A 68 -8.44 -19.66 0.91
N ALA A 69 -8.80 -20.43 1.95
CA ALA A 69 -8.54 -20.06 3.34
C ALA A 69 -7.04 -19.87 3.62
N GLN A 70 -6.20 -20.78 3.13
CA GLN A 70 -4.74 -20.69 3.30
C GLN A 70 -4.10 -19.57 2.46
N LYS A 71 -4.61 -19.33 1.25
CA LYS A 71 -4.10 -18.29 0.34
C LYS A 71 -4.46 -16.87 0.77
N THR A 72 -5.44 -16.70 1.67
CA THR A 72 -5.88 -15.37 2.13
C THR A 72 -4.74 -14.55 2.75
N ALA A 73 -3.79 -15.18 3.45
CA ALA A 73 -2.66 -14.46 4.05
C ALA A 73 -1.63 -13.96 3.01
N ALA A 74 -1.31 -14.77 1.99
CA ALA A 74 -0.35 -14.41 0.95
C ALA A 74 -0.96 -13.52 -0.15
N SER A 75 -2.27 -13.65 -0.42
CA SER A 75 -2.97 -12.78 -1.37
C SER A 75 -3.11 -11.36 -0.82
N THR A 76 -3.27 -11.18 0.50
CA THR A 76 -3.41 -9.85 1.11
C THR A 76 -2.31 -8.88 0.69
N PHE A 77 -1.05 -9.33 0.56
CA PHE A 77 0.03 -8.46 0.09
C PHE A 77 -0.13 -8.04 -1.37
N LYS A 78 -0.46 -8.97 -2.27
CA LYS A 78 -0.69 -8.66 -3.68
C LYS A 78 -1.97 -7.85 -3.91
N ASP A 79 -3.01 -8.14 -3.14
CA ASP A 79 -4.26 -7.40 -3.15
C ASP A 79 -4.03 -5.97 -2.61
N PHE A 80 -3.17 -5.80 -1.60
CA PHE A 80 -2.74 -4.49 -1.13
C PHE A 80 -1.86 -3.76 -2.14
N GLU A 81 -0.91 -4.43 -2.81
CA GLU A 81 -0.13 -3.84 -3.90
C GLU A 81 -1.03 -3.34 -5.04
N LEU A 82 -1.96 -4.18 -5.49
CA LEU A 82 -2.93 -3.82 -6.52
C LEU A 82 -3.85 -2.68 -6.06
N ALA A 83 -4.34 -2.71 -4.83
CA ALA A 83 -5.15 -1.63 -4.25
C ALA A 83 -4.34 -0.32 -4.11
N SER A 84 -3.06 -0.41 -3.73
CA SER A 84 -2.16 0.73 -3.61
C SER A 84 -1.83 1.34 -4.98
N ALA A 85 -1.67 0.51 -6.02
CA ALA A 85 -1.46 0.94 -7.39
C ALA A 85 -2.70 1.63 -7.99
N GLN A 86 -3.89 1.25 -7.54
CA GLN A 86 -5.16 1.90 -7.89
C GLN A 86 -5.49 3.11 -7.01
N GLN A 87 -4.81 3.26 -5.88
CA GLN A 87 -4.99 4.40 -4.99
C GLN A 87 -4.54 5.67 -5.72
N ARG A 88 -5.48 6.57 -6.03
CA ARG A 88 -5.19 7.91 -6.57
C ARG A 88 -5.12 8.91 -5.40
N PRO A 89 -3.96 9.09 -4.76
CA PRO A 89 -3.80 10.08 -3.68
C PRO A 89 -4.07 11.52 -4.16
N ASP A 90 -4.06 11.73 -5.48
CA ASP A 90 -4.45 12.97 -6.15
C ASP A 90 -5.89 13.39 -5.87
N MET A 91 -6.80 12.46 -5.56
CA MET A 91 -8.23 12.80 -5.47
C MET A 91 -8.51 13.78 -4.33
N VAL A 92 -7.79 13.66 -3.23
CA VAL A 92 -7.91 14.58 -2.08
C VAL A 92 -7.33 15.95 -2.43
N LEU A 93 -6.19 16.00 -3.13
CA LEU A 93 -5.58 17.26 -3.58
C LEU A 93 -6.47 17.95 -4.62
N ARG A 94 -7.03 17.18 -5.56
CA ARG A 94 -7.92 17.68 -6.61
C ARG A 94 -9.25 18.18 -6.05
N GLN A 95 -9.82 17.50 -5.05
CA GLN A 95 -10.98 18.00 -4.29
C GLN A 95 -10.67 19.30 -3.56
N ARG A 96 -9.52 19.40 -2.88
CA ARG A 96 -9.10 20.65 -2.19
C ARG A 96 -8.86 21.79 -3.18
N PHE A 97 -8.24 21.50 -4.32
CA PHE A 97 -8.01 22.49 -5.37
C PHE A 97 -9.32 22.97 -6.01
N GLN A 98 -10.28 22.06 -6.24
CA GLN A 98 -11.63 22.42 -6.67
C GLN A 98 -12.40 23.21 -5.62
N GLY A 99 -12.24 22.92 -4.32
CA GLY A 99 -12.80 23.72 -3.22
C GLY A 99 -12.23 25.14 -3.17
N LEU A 100 -10.92 25.28 -3.43
CA LEU A 100 -10.24 26.58 -3.56
C LEU A 100 -10.72 27.36 -4.79
N LEU A 101 -10.86 26.71 -5.94
CA LEU A 101 -11.42 27.34 -7.15
C LEU A 101 -12.89 27.76 -6.97
N ARG A 102 -13.72 26.95 -6.29
CA ARG A 102 -15.10 27.34 -5.92
C ARG A 102 -15.14 28.49 -4.91
N THR A 103 -14.14 28.59 -4.04
CA THR A 103 -14.01 29.73 -3.11
C THR A 103 -13.59 30.99 -3.85
N GLU A 104 -12.68 30.88 -4.82
CA GLU A 104 -12.28 31.99 -5.70
C GLU A 104 -13.47 32.52 -6.50
N ASP A 105 -14.28 31.66 -7.13
CA ASP A 105 -15.46 32.12 -7.90
C ASP A 105 -16.52 32.77 -6.99
N ARG A 106 -16.68 32.25 -5.76
CA ARG A 106 -17.57 32.86 -4.76
C ARG A 106 -17.03 34.18 -4.19
N THR A 107 -15.70 34.41 -4.22
CA THR A 107 -15.12 35.72 -3.86
C THR A 107 -15.17 36.73 -5.00
N LYS A 108 -15.21 36.29 -6.26
CA LYS A 108 -15.39 37.17 -7.44
C LYS A 108 -16.82 37.71 -7.51
N ASP A 109 -17.83 36.91 -7.16
CA ASP A 109 -19.23 37.38 -7.06
C ASP A 109 -19.48 38.32 -5.87
N VAL A 110 -18.65 38.29 -4.83
CA VAL A 110 -18.79 39.17 -3.65
C VAL A 110 -17.95 40.46 -3.79
N LEU A 111 -17.01 40.54 -4.75
CA LEU A 111 -16.12 41.70 -4.94
C LEU A 111 -16.71 42.82 -5.82
N THR A 112 -18.01 43.10 -5.71
CA THR A 112 -18.59 44.34 -6.25
C THR A 112 -19.11 45.26 -5.15
N LYS A 113 -18.31 45.50 -4.11
CA LYS A 113 -18.50 46.71 -3.28
C LYS A 113 -17.24 47.14 -2.50
N PRO A 114 -16.44 48.09 -3.02
CA PRO A 114 -15.36 48.67 -2.23
C PRO A 114 -15.88 49.84 -1.38
N ARG A 115 -16.09 49.61 -0.07
CA ARG A 115 -16.18 50.71 0.92
C ARG A 115 -14.76 51.00 1.41
N THR A 116 -14.08 51.94 0.74
CA THR A 116 -12.68 52.28 1.04
C THR A 116 -12.60 53.21 2.25
N ASN A 117 -11.89 52.76 3.30
CA ASN A 117 -11.75 53.52 4.54
C ASN A 117 -10.55 54.47 4.44
N ARG A 118 -10.81 55.77 4.30
CA ARG A 118 -9.84 56.83 3.94
C ARG A 118 -8.69 56.97 4.96
N PHE A 119 -8.92 56.60 6.21
CA PHE A 119 -7.91 56.66 7.28
C PHE A 119 -6.74 55.71 7.07
N VAL A 120 -6.97 54.52 6.50
CA VAL A 120 -5.89 53.56 6.21
C VAL A 120 -4.95 54.12 5.13
N LYS A 121 -5.50 54.81 4.13
CA LYS A 121 -4.70 55.45 3.08
C LYS A 121 -3.85 56.60 3.65
N LEU A 122 -4.40 57.40 4.57
CA LEU A 122 -3.64 58.47 5.23
C LEU A 122 -2.52 57.92 6.12
N ALA A 123 -2.78 56.84 6.87
CA ALA A 123 -1.76 56.22 7.71
C ALA A 123 -0.59 55.65 6.88
N VAL A 124 -0.90 54.96 5.79
CA VAL A 124 0.13 54.41 4.88
C VAL A 124 0.95 55.52 4.22
N MET A 125 0.32 56.61 3.80
CA MET A 125 1.04 57.78 3.26
C MET A 125 1.89 58.49 4.32
N GLY A 126 1.43 58.57 5.57
CA GLY A 126 2.22 59.15 6.66
C GLY A 126 3.47 58.32 6.98
N LEU A 127 3.35 56.99 6.95
CA LEU A 127 4.43 56.08 7.31
C LEU A 127 5.54 56.05 6.24
N THR A 128 5.19 56.14 4.95
CA THR A 128 6.18 56.20 3.86
C THR A 128 6.94 57.53 3.83
N VAL A 129 6.26 58.65 4.10
CA VAL A 129 6.91 59.98 4.14
C VAL A 129 7.89 60.08 5.31
N ALA A 130 7.53 59.56 6.48
CA ALA A 130 8.42 59.55 7.65
C ALA A 130 9.68 58.70 7.41
N LEU A 131 9.54 57.53 6.80
CA LEU A 131 10.67 56.64 6.51
C LEU A 131 11.63 57.25 5.47
N GLY A 132 11.10 57.97 4.47
CA GLY A 132 11.92 58.69 3.47
C GLY A 132 12.71 59.86 4.06
N ALA A 133 12.11 60.64 4.96
CA ALA A 133 12.79 61.77 5.61
C ALA A 133 13.95 61.31 6.50
N ALA A 134 13.79 60.20 7.24
CA ALA A 134 14.84 59.64 8.07
C ALA A 134 16.05 59.17 7.24
N ALA A 135 15.81 58.49 6.12
CA ALA A 135 16.89 58.04 5.22
C ALA A 135 17.69 59.21 4.64
N LEU A 136 17.02 60.30 4.25
CA LEU A 136 17.67 61.47 3.66
C LEU A 136 18.49 62.26 4.69
N ALA A 137 18.05 62.31 5.95
CA ALA A 137 18.82 62.90 7.04
C ALA A 137 20.12 62.13 7.34
N VAL A 138 20.07 60.79 7.33
CA VAL A 138 21.26 59.94 7.53
C VAL A 138 22.28 60.11 6.40
N VAL A 139 21.82 60.21 5.15
CA VAL A 139 22.70 60.49 4.00
C VAL A 139 23.34 61.88 4.09
N LYS A 140 22.59 62.89 4.55
CA LYS A 140 23.13 64.24 4.74
C LYS A 140 24.20 64.28 5.84
N SER A 141 23.99 63.58 6.95
CA SER A 141 25.00 63.43 8.01
C SER A 141 26.23 62.62 7.56
N ALA A 142 26.06 61.62 6.69
CA ALA A 142 27.18 60.86 6.15
C ALA A 142 28.06 61.68 5.17
N LEU A 143 27.48 62.65 4.47
CA LEU A 143 28.20 63.48 3.50
C LEU A 143 29.11 64.52 4.17
N GLU A 144 28.81 64.96 5.39
CA GLU A 144 29.70 65.86 6.16
C GLU A 144 30.99 65.16 6.65
N TRP A 145 31.00 63.82 6.68
CA TRP A 145 32.14 63.02 7.15
C TRP A 145 33.05 62.52 6.02
N ALA A 146 32.87 62.95 4.77
CA ALA A 146 33.67 62.47 3.65
C ALA A 146 35.10 63.07 3.64
N PRO A 147 36.18 62.26 3.79
CA PRO A 147 37.55 62.73 3.64
C PRO A 147 37.90 62.96 2.16
N LYS A 148 38.61 64.05 1.86
CA LYS A 148 39.08 64.44 0.51
C LYS A 148 39.97 63.33 -0.08
N PHE A 149 39.51 62.69 -1.16
CA PHE A 149 40.33 61.80 -1.98
C PHE A 149 41.46 62.59 -2.66
N GLN A 150 42.71 62.34 -2.28
CA GLN A 150 43.88 62.77 -3.06
C GLN A 150 44.30 61.64 -4.00
N LEU A 151 44.30 61.96 -5.30
CA LEU A 151 44.89 61.22 -6.40
C LEU A 151 46.42 61.17 -6.23
N GLN A 152 47.01 59.98 -6.16
CA GLN A 152 48.43 59.72 -6.44
C GLN A 152 48.48 58.56 -7.44
N LEU A 153 48.69 58.85 -8.73
CA LEU A 153 49.99 58.77 -9.43
C LEU A 153 50.78 57.49 -9.11
N PHE A 154 50.74 56.55 -10.06
CA PHE A 154 51.73 55.49 -10.23
C PHE A 154 53.11 56.09 -10.57
N PRO A 155 54.23 55.41 -10.23
CA PRO A 155 55.56 55.80 -10.70
C PRO A 155 55.72 55.62 -12.22
#